data_AF-A0A9R1GMR2-F1
#
_entry.id   AF-A0A9R1GMR2-F1
#
_cell.length_a   1.000
_cell.length_b   1.000
_cell.length_c   1.000
_cell.angle_alpha   90.00
_cell.angle_beta   90.00
_cell.angle_gamma   90.00
#
_symmetry.space_group_name_H-M   'P 1'
#
loop_
_entity.id
_entity.type
_entity.pdbx_description
1 polymer ?
#
loop_
_entity_poly.entity_id
_entity_poly.type
_entity_poly.pdbx_seq_one_letter_code
_entity_poly.pdbx_strand_id
1 'polypeptide(L)'
;WFEVLDGLLGRHWRNVGLAFNCTFLLFGSVIQLIACAREVMHAMWRPQKFKGIYLMATAYVLTLTLPSAASVYWAFGDELLTHSNALSLLPRTPFRDAAVVLMLVHQFITFGFACTPLYFVWEKLIGLHDCRSLCKRAAARLPVVVPIWFLAIVFPFFGPINSAVGSLLVSFTVYIIPALAHMITYRSAHAR
;
A
#
# COMPACT_ATOMS: atom_id res chain seq x y z
N TRP A 1 -27.15 9.52 1.61
CA TRP A 1 -25.90 10.03 2.24
C TRP A 1 -24.80 10.30 1.21
N PHE A 2 -24.62 9.44 0.21
CA PHE A 2 -23.73 9.67 -0.95
C PHE A 2 -24.07 10.95 -1.76
N GLU A 3 -25.36 11.25 -1.98
CA GLU A 3 -25.79 12.44 -2.74
C GLU A 3 -25.59 13.78 -2.02
N VAL A 4 -25.67 13.80 -0.68
CA VAL A 4 -25.47 15.04 0.09
C VAL A 4 -23.98 15.41 0.17
N LEU A 5 -23.11 14.40 0.17
CA LEU A 5 -21.66 14.61 0.20
C LEU A 5 -21.09 14.99 -1.17
N ASP A 6 -21.61 14.40 -2.26
CA ASP A 6 -21.18 14.73 -3.63
C ASP A 6 -21.63 16.14 -4.05
N GLY A 7 -22.75 16.62 -3.48
CA GLY A 7 -23.23 18.00 -3.65
C GLY A 7 -22.49 19.06 -2.83
N LEU A 8 -21.93 18.71 -1.66
CA LEU A 8 -21.30 19.68 -0.74
C LEU A 8 -19.76 19.70 -0.84
N LEU A 9 -19.14 18.56 -1.14
CA LEU A 9 -17.70 18.39 -1.17
C LEU A 9 -17.19 18.54 -2.61
N GLY A 10 -17.11 19.80 -3.06
CA GLY A 10 -16.66 20.14 -4.41
C GLY A 10 -15.34 19.48 -4.80
N ARG A 11 -15.11 19.35 -6.11
CA ARG A 11 -13.96 18.68 -6.77
C ARG A 11 -12.59 18.99 -6.14
N HIS A 12 -12.43 20.17 -5.54
CA HIS A 12 -11.25 20.61 -4.81
C HIS A 12 -10.99 19.81 -3.52
N TRP A 13 -12.00 19.59 -2.67
CA TRP A 13 -11.86 18.83 -1.42
C TRP A 13 -11.59 17.35 -1.67
N ARG A 14 -12.13 16.80 -2.76
CA ARG A 14 -11.82 15.45 -3.23
C ARG A 14 -10.34 15.31 -3.62
N ASN A 15 -9.81 16.29 -4.35
CA ASN A 15 -8.41 16.29 -4.75
C ASN A 15 -7.47 16.50 -3.55
N VAL A 16 -7.86 17.33 -2.57
CA VAL A 16 -7.10 17.53 -1.33
C VAL A 16 -7.07 16.26 -0.47
N GLY A 17 -8.21 15.57 -0.31
CA GLY A 17 -8.28 14.29 0.40
C GLY A 17 -7.49 13.19 -0.30
N LEU A 18 -7.53 13.14 -1.64
CA LEU A 18 -6.73 12.22 -2.44
C LEU A 18 -5.23 12.52 -2.28
N ALA A 19 -4.83 13.80 -2.38
CA ALA A 19 -3.45 14.22 -2.21
C ALA A 19 -2.92 13.90 -0.80
N PHE A 20 -3.69 14.20 0.25
CA PHE A 20 -3.32 13.87 1.62
C PHE A 20 -3.17 12.36 1.83
N ASN A 21 -4.11 11.55 1.34
CA ASN A 21 -3.99 10.09 1.35
C ASN A 21 -2.76 9.61 0.60
N CYS A 22 -2.54 10.11 -0.62
CA CYS A 22 -1.39 9.74 -1.43
C CYS A 22 -0.09 10.08 -0.71
N THR A 23 0.02 11.24 -0.08
CA THR A 23 1.20 11.64 0.69
C THR A 23 1.42 10.75 1.91
N PHE A 24 0.38 10.49 2.70
CA PHE A 24 0.50 9.65 3.89
C PHE A 24 0.80 8.19 3.56
N LEU A 25 0.13 7.64 2.53
CA LEU A 25 0.44 6.32 1.97
C LEU A 25 1.83 6.28 1.36
N LEU A 26 2.30 7.37 0.77
CA LEU A 26 3.68 7.48 0.28
C LEU A 26 4.67 7.28 1.40
N PHE A 27 4.59 8.09 2.46
CA PHE A 27 5.50 7.98 3.59
C PHE A 27 5.42 6.61 4.28
N GLY A 28 4.21 6.11 4.54
CA GLY A 28 4.02 4.79 5.17
C GLY A 28 4.62 3.65 4.35
N SER A 29 4.39 3.65 3.05
CA SER A 29 4.83 2.56 2.16
C SER A 29 6.31 2.64 1.82
N VAL A 30 6.90 3.85 1.72
CA VAL A 30 8.35 4.05 1.59
C VAL A 30 9.07 3.43 2.79
N ILE A 31 8.60 3.76 4.00
CA ILE A 31 9.16 3.24 5.25
C ILE A 31 9.02 1.72 5.29
N GLN A 32 7.83 1.20 4.94
CA GLN A 32 7.58 -0.24 4.90
C GLN A 32 8.50 -0.96 3.91
N LEU A 33 8.65 -0.44 2.69
CA LEU A 33 9.44 -1.10 1.63
C LEU A 33 10.92 -1.14 2.00
N ILE A 34 11.48 -0.02 2.45
CA ILE A 34 12.90 0.07 2.83
C ILE A 34 13.18 -0.79 4.06
N ALA A 35 12.30 -0.75 5.07
CA ALA A 35 12.43 -1.59 6.26
C ALA A 35 12.35 -3.08 5.90
N CYS A 36 11.31 -3.49 5.17
CA CYS A 36 11.11 -4.89 4.78
C CYS A 36 12.28 -5.44 3.97
N ALA A 37 12.78 -4.68 2.97
CA ALA A 37 13.93 -5.10 2.17
C ALA A 37 15.19 -5.28 3.03
N ARG A 38 15.45 -4.38 3.99
CA ARG A 38 16.59 -4.51 4.90
C ARG A 38 16.42 -5.67 5.89
N GLU A 39 15.24 -5.84 6.46
CA GLU A 39 14.96 -6.93 7.40
C GLU A 39 15.12 -8.29 6.74
N VAL A 40 14.59 -8.46 5.52
CA VAL A 40 14.78 -9.70 4.74
C VAL A 40 16.26 -9.94 4.46
N MET A 41 17.01 -8.91 4.07
CA MET A 41 18.44 -9.03 3.82
C MET A 41 19.22 -9.42 5.08
N HIS A 42 18.85 -8.88 6.25
CA HIS A 42 19.47 -9.22 7.54
C HIS A 42 19.09 -10.62 8.04
N ALA A 43 17.86 -11.06 7.79
CA ALA A 43 17.38 -12.39 8.16
C ALA A 43 17.99 -13.49 7.28
N MET A 44 18.58 -13.15 6.14
CA MET A 44 19.18 -14.13 5.23
C MET A 44 20.51 -14.66 5.77
N TRP A 45 20.62 -15.99 5.85
CA TRP A 45 21.85 -16.70 6.21
C TRP A 45 23.06 -16.36 5.31
N ARG A 46 22.83 -16.03 4.04
CA ARG A 46 23.86 -15.65 3.05
C ARG A 46 23.42 -14.41 2.26
N PRO A 47 23.66 -13.18 2.74
CA PRO A 47 23.16 -11.95 2.11
C PRO A 47 23.75 -11.71 0.70
N GLN A 48 24.92 -12.27 0.40
CA GLN A 48 25.55 -12.13 -0.93
C GLN A 48 24.74 -12.76 -2.08
N LYS A 49 23.85 -13.73 -1.79
CA LYS A 49 22.98 -14.36 -2.80
C LYS A 49 21.66 -13.62 -3.04
N PHE A 50 21.45 -12.47 -2.39
CA PHE A 50 20.20 -11.70 -2.48
C PHE A 50 19.79 -11.40 -3.92
N LYS A 51 20.72 -11.00 -4.79
CA LYS A 51 20.43 -10.65 -6.20
C LYS A 51 19.79 -11.82 -6.97
N GLY A 52 20.33 -13.04 -6.83
CA GLY A 52 19.81 -14.21 -7.54
C GLY A 52 18.47 -14.68 -6.99
N ILE A 53 18.30 -14.66 -5.67
CA ILE A 53 17.03 -15.03 -5.02
C ILE A 53 15.94 -14.01 -5.37
N TYR A 54 16.26 -12.72 -5.39
CA TYR A 54 15.32 -11.66 -5.76
C TYR A 54 14.83 -11.80 -7.20
N LEU A 55 15.73 -12.14 -8.14
CA LEU A 55 15.37 -12.39 -9.53
C LEU A 55 14.48 -13.62 -9.69
N MET A 56 14.78 -14.72 -8.99
CA MET A 56 13.96 -15.91 -8.97
C MET A 56 12.57 -15.65 -8.36
N ALA A 57 12.51 -14.89 -7.26
CA ALA A 57 11.24 -14.48 -6.65
C ALA A 57 10.40 -13.61 -7.59
N THR A 58 11.04 -12.69 -8.32
CA THR A 58 10.38 -11.86 -9.33
C THR A 58 9.80 -12.71 -10.45
N ALA A 59 10.58 -13.66 -10.98
CA ALA A 59 10.10 -14.60 -11.99
C ALA A 59 8.93 -15.45 -11.48
N TYR A 60 8.99 -15.93 -10.24
CA TYR A 60 7.91 -16.68 -9.61
C TYR A 60 6.61 -15.85 -9.49
N VAL A 61 6.69 -14.62 -9.01
CA VAL A 61 5.52 -13.71 -8.92
C VAL A 61 4.93 -13.45 -10.30
N LEU A 62 5.76 -13.27 -11.33
CA LEU A 62 5.30 -13.12 -12.71
C LEU A 62 4.55 -14.36 -13.20
N THR A 63 5.04 -15.57 -12.89
CA THR A 63 4.35 -16.81 -13.28
C THR A 63 3.00 -17.00 -12.59
N LEU A 64 2.80 -16.46 -11.38
CA LEU A 64 1.49 -16.49 -10.72
C LEU A 64 0.54 -15.40 -11.27
N THR A 65 1.09 -14.21 -11.55
CA THR A 65 0.27 -13.03 -11.88
C THR A 65 -0.15 -13.02 -13.36
N LEU A 66 0.76 -13.34 -14.28
CA LEU A 66 0.51 -13.23 -15.72
C LEU A 66 -0.61 -14.16 -16.22
N PRO A 67 -0.66 -15.46 -15.85
CA PRO A 67 -1.75 -16.32 -16.30
C PRO A 67 -3.10 -15.91 -15.73
N SER A 68 -3.13 -15.47 -14.46
CA SER A 68 -4.37 -15.01 -13.82
C SER A 68 -4.86 -13.69 -14.41
N ALA A 69 -3.97 -12.76 -14.72
CA ALA A 69 -4.35 -11.51 -15.38
C ALA A 69 -4.83 -11.75 -16.81
N ALA A 70 -4.14 -12.62 -17.55
CA ALA A 70 -4.50 -12.97 -18.92
C ALA A 70 -5.88 -13.65 -19.00
N SER A 71 -6.22 -14.55 -18.06
CA SER A 71 -7.52 -15.23 -18.06
C SER A 71 -8.68 -14.28 -17.75
N VAL A 72 -8.52 -13.37 -16.80
CA VAL A 72 -9.54 -12.35 -16.46
C VAL A 72 -9.67 -11.32 -17.58
N TYR A 73 -8.57 -10.90 -18.20
CA TYR A 73 -8.59 -9.99 -19.35
C TYR A 73 -9.28 -10.61 -20.57
N TRP A 74 -9.04 -11.90 -20.84
CA TRP A 74 -9.69 -12.63 -21.92
C TRP A 74 -11.20 -12.75 -21.70
N ALA A 75 -11.63 -12.94 -20.44
CA ALA A 75 -13.05 -13.18 -20.11
C ALA A 75 -13.86 -11.89 -19.92
N PHE A 76 -13.27 -10.81 -19.38
CA PHE A 76 -13.99 -9.60 -18.94
C PHE A 76 -13.26 -8.29 -19.29
N GLY A 77 -12.40 -8.28 -20.31
CA GLY A 77 -11.53 -7.16 -20.67
C GLY A 77 -12.22 -5.80 -20.74
N ASP A 78 -13.34 -5.70 -21.45
CA ASP A 78 -14.07 -4.44 -21.62
C ASP A 78 -14.75 -3.97 -20.32
N GLU A 79 -15.22 -4.91 -19.49
CA GLU A 79 -15.89 -4.63 -18.22
C GLU A 79 -14.89 -4.19 -17.12
N LEU A 80 -13.62 -4.60 -17.21
CA LEU A 80 -12.55 -4.15 -16.31
C LEU A 80 -12.22 -2.66 -16.46
N LEU A 81 -12.55 -2.05 -17.61
CA LEU A 81 -12.35 -0.61 -17.81
C LEU A 81 -13.31 0.22 -16.96
N THR A 82 -14.51 -0.30 -16.72
CA THR A 82 -15.55 0.36 -15.91
C THR A 82 -15.60 -0.15 -14.47
N HIS A 83 -15.08 -1.35 -14.20
CA HIS A 83 -15.03 -1.96 -12.87
C HIS A 83 -13.59 -2.30 -12.46
N SER A 84 -13.03 -1.51 -11.54
CA SER A 84 -11.65 -1.70 -11.06
C SER A 84 -11.43 -2.95 -10.20
N ASN A 85 -12.47 -3.70 -9.85
CA ASN A 85 -12.39 -4.91 -9.04
C ASN A 85 -12.79 -6.14 -9.87
N ALA A 86 -11.85 -7.04 -10.15
CA ALA A 86 -12.13 -8.26 -10.91
C ALA A 86 -13.13 -9.20 -10.20
N LEU A 87 -13.16 -9.21 -8.86
CA LEU A 87 -14.09 -10.04 -8.08
C LEU A 87 -15.54 -9.53 -8.15
N SER A 88 -15.78 -8.29 -8.60
CA SER A 88 -17.15 -7.80 -8.80
C SER A 88 -17.80 -8.37 -10.07
N LEU A 89 -16.99 -8.73 -11.08
CA LEU A 89 -17.43 -9.21 -12.40
C LEU A 89 -17.77 -10.70 -12.42
N LEU A 90 -17.19 -11.49 -11.52
CA LEU A 90 -17.44 -12.94 -11.47
C LEU A 90 -18.90 -13.26 -11.09
N PRO A 91 -19.52 -14.30 -11.68
CA PRO A 91 -20.87 -14.72 -11.32
C PRO A 91 -20.94 -15.15 -9.85
N ARG A 92 -22.09 -14.89 -9.19
CA ARG A 92 -22.28 -15.27 -7.78
C ARG A 92 -22.31 -16.80 -7.65
N THR A 93 -21.24 -17.31 -7.10
CA THR A 93 -21.01 -18.73 -6.82
C THR A 93 -20.41 -18.86 -5.42
N PRO A 94 -20.57 -19.99 -4.73
CA PRO A 94 -19.97 -20.19 -3.41
C PRO A 94 -18.44 -20.03 -3.41
N PHE A 95 -17.77 -20.31 -4.53
CA PHE A 95 -16.33 -20.07 -4.70
C PHE A 95 -15.98 -18.59 -4.74
N ARG A 96 -16.78 -17.76 -5.42
CA ARG A 96 -16.62 -16.30 -5.41
C ARG A 96 -16.81 -15.75 -4.00
N ASP A 97 -17.84 -16.20 -3.29
CA ASP A 97 -18.13 -15.71 -1.94
C ASP A 97 -17.00 -16.09 -0.95
N ALA A 98 -16.48 -17.32 -1.06
CA ALA A 98 -15.30 -17.73 -0.30
C ALA A 98 -14.05 -16.88 -0.64
N ALA A 99 -13.81 -16.56 -1.91
CA ALA A 99 -12.71 -15.71 -2.33
C ALA A 99 -12.83 -14.27 -1.80
N VAL A 100 -14.04 -13.71 -1.79
CA VAL A 100 -14.32 -12.38 -1.23
C VAL A 100 -14.09 -12.37 0.29
N VAL A 101 -14.56 -13.38 1.01
CA VAL A 101 -14.31 -13.51 2.46
C VAL A 101 -12.81 -13.62 2.74
N LEU A 102 -12.09 -14.44 1.98
CA LEU A 102 -10.64 -14.57 2.13
C LEU A 102 -9.91 -13.25 1.84
N MET A 103 -10.35 -12.50 0.83
CA MET A 103 -9.81 -11.18 0.50
C MET A 103 -10.10 -10.16 1.62
N LEU A 104 -11.27 -10.19 2.25
CA LEU A 104 -11.59 -9.33 3.39
C LEU A 104 -10.71 -9.65 4.61
N VAL A 105 -10.53 -10.94 4.92
CA VAL A 105 -9.62 -11.38 6.00
C VAL A 105 -8.19 -10.94 5.71
N HIS A 106 -7.71 -11.14 4.48
CA HIS A 106 -6.41 -10.65 4.04
C HIS A 106 -6.29 -9.13 4.24
N GLN A 107 -7.25 -8.36 3.73
CA GLN A 107 -7.23 -6.89 3.83
C GLN A 107 -7.23 -6.39 5.28
N PHE A 108 -7.95 -7.07 6.18
CA PHE A 108 -7.95 -6.76 7.61
C PHE A 108 -6.57 -6.97 8.25
N ILE A 109 -5.93 -8.10 7.94
CA ILE A 109 -4.57 -8.41 8.43
C ILE A 109 -3.56 -7.41 7.86
N THR A 110 -3.60 -7.17 6.55
CA THR A 110 -2.71 -6.21 5.86
C THR A 110 -2.86 -4.81 6.44
N PHE A 111 -4.09 -4.36 6.71
CA PHE A 111 -4.33 -3.07 7.36
C PHE A 111 -3.69 -2.99 8.74
N GLY A 112 -3.80 -4.03 9.56
CA GLY A 112 -3.13 -4.10 10.86
C GLY A 112 -1.61 -3.97 10.76
N PHE A 113 -0.99 -4.69 9.82
CA PHE A 113 0.44 -4.59 9.57
C PHE A 113 0.87 -3.22 9.04
N ALA A 114 0.11 -2.63 8.11
CA ALA A 114 0.43 -1.33 7.52
C ALA A 114 0.27 -0.17 8.53
N CYS A 115 -0.69 -0.26 9.46
CA CYS A 115 -0.88 0.76 10.49
C CYS A 115 0.17 0.71 11.60
N THR A 116 0.84 -0.43 11.80
CA THR A 116 1.82 -0.63 12.87
C THR A 116 3.01 0.36 12.81
N PRO A 117 3.72 0.54 11.68
CA PRO A 117 4.78 1.53 11.60
C PRO A 117 4.27 2.96 11.70
N LEU A 118 3.05 3.23 11.19
CA LEU A 118 2.43 4.55 11.33
C LEU A 118 2.14 4.89 12.79
N TYR A 119 1.63 3.94 13.57
CA TYR A 119 1.49 4.10 15.02
C TYR A 119 2.83 4.32 15.69
N PHE A 120 3.89 3.65 15.25
CA PHE A 120 5.22 3.83 15.83
C PHE A 120 5.78 5.24 15.57
N VAL A 121 5.66 5.75 14.34
CA VAL A 121 6.07 7.12 13.99
C VAL A 121 5.23 8.14 14.76
N TRP A 122 3.92 7.91 14.86
CA TRP A 122 3.00 8.80 15.57
C TRP A 122 3.23 8.81 17.09
N GLU A 123 3.41 7.63 17.71
CA GLU A 123 3.77 7.49 19.13
C GLU A 123 5.11 8.18 19.42
N LYS A 124 6.05 8.15 18.47
CA LYS A 124 7.34 8.87 18.55
C LYS A 124 7.19 10.38 18.40
N LEU A 125 6.32 10.86 17.51
CA LEU A 125 6.04 12.29 17.31
C LEU A 125 5.38 12.92 18.55
N ILE A 126 4.50 12.17 19.22
CA ILE A 126 3.80 12.61 20.44
C ILE A 126 4.69 12.45 21.70
N GLY A 127 5.83 11.75 21.60
CA GLY A 127 6.74 11.53 22.73
C GLY A 127 6.18 10.57 23.79
N LEU A 128 5.17 9.76 23.43
CA LEU A 128 4.47 8.86 24.36
C LEU A 128 5.12 7.46 24.46
N HIS A 129 6.37 7.34 24.01
CA HIS A 129 7.07 6.06 23.80
C HIS A 129 7.26 5.23 25.09
N ASP A 130 7.38 5.89 26.25
CA ASP A 130 7.65 5.24 27.56
C ASP A 130 6.39 5.03 28.43
N CYS A 131 5.19 5.33 27.94
CA CYS A 131 3.97 5.16 28.73
C CYS A 131 3.54 3.68 28.85
N ARG A 132 3.61 3.13 30.07
CA ARG A 132 3.26 1.73 30.40
C ARG A 132 1.76 1.38 30.24
N SER A 133 0.87 2.37 30.11
CA SER A 133 -0.58 2.13 30.06
C SER A 133 -1.11 1.88 28.63
N LEU A 134 -1.68 0.70 28.40
CA LEU A 134 -2.34 0.32 27.14
C LEU A 134 -3.46 1.27 26.71
N CYS A 135 -4.24 1.81 27.65
CA CYS A 135 -5.39 2.67 27.33
C CYS A 135 -4.98 4.03 26.73
N LYS A 136 -3.90 4.66 27.24
CA LYS A 136 -3.37 5.91 26.67
C LYS A 136 -2.73 5.70 25.29
N ARG A 137 -2.11 4.54 25.05
CA ARG A 137 -1.61 4.17 23.72
C ARG A 137 -2.73 3.92 22.73
N ALA A 138 -3.81 3.24 23.13
CA ALA A 138 -4.99 3.06 22.30
C ALA A 138 -5.64 4.41 21.93
N ALA A 139 -5.80 5.31 22.91
CA ALA A 139 -6.31 6.65 22.68
C ALA A 139 -5.42 7.48 21.73
N ALA A 140 -4.09 7.35 21.84
CA ALA A 140 -3.15 8.03 20.96
C ALA A 140 -3.19 7.52 19.51
N ARG A 141 -3.67 6.28 19.26
CA ARG A 141 -3.80 5.69 17.92
C ARG A 141 -5.10 6.05 17.22
N LEU A 142 -6.19 6.29 17.96
CA LEU A 142 -7.47 6.72 17.41
C LEU A 142 -7.38 7.92 16.45
N PRO A 143 -6.65 9.02 16.74
CA PRO A 143 -6.54 10.15 15.82
C PRO A 143 -5.78 9.84 14.51
N VAL A 144 -5.08 8.70 14.40
CA VAL A 144 -4.49 8.23 13.14
C VAL A 144 -5.49 7.39 12.36
N VAL A 145 -6.21 6.50 13.04
CA VAL A 145 -7.16 5.57 12.39
C VAL A 145 -8.43 6.25 11.95
N VAL A 146 -8.96 7.16 12.77
CA VAL A 146 -10.26 7.81 12.54
C VAL A 146 -10.27 8.60 11.23
N PRO A 147 -9.25 9.43 10.89
CA PRO A 147 -9.18 10.07 9.59
C PRO A 147 -9.09 9.08 8.43
N ILE A 148 -8.28 8.02 8.55
CA ILE A 148 -8.13 7.00 7.50
C ILE A 148 -9.47 6.28 7.26
N TRP A 149 -10.15 5.87 8.32
CA TRP A 149 -11.45 5.20 8.27
C TRP A 149 -12.55 6.11 7.73
N PHE A 150 -12.61 7.35 8.21
CA PHE A 150 -13.56 8.35 7.73
C PHE A 150 -13.36 8.62 6.24
N LEU A 151 -12.12 8.81 5.81
CA LEU A 151 -11.79 9.10 4.42
C LEU A 151 -12.02 7.90 3.50
N ALA A 152 -11.86 6.66 4.00
CA ALA A 152 -12.21 5.44 3.30
C ALA A 152 -13.73 5.29 3.08
N ILE A 153 -14.56 5.71 4.03
CA ILE A 153 -16.02 5.73 3.89
C ILE A 153 -16.46 6.82 2.91
N VAL A 154 -15.82 7.98 2.97
CA VAL A 154 -16.16 9.16 2.15
C VAL A 154 -15.74 8.99 0.69
N PHE A 155 -14.65 8.26 0.41
CA PHE A 155 -14.10 8.13 -0.95
C PHE A 155 -13.74 6.67 -1.32
N PRO A 156 -14.70 5.85 -1.79
CA PRO A 156 -14.43 4.47 -2.18
C PRO A 156 -13.87 4.34 -3.62
N PHE A 157 -12.86 5.14 -3.99
CA PHE A 157 -12.26 5.13 -5.33
C PHE A 157 -11.15 4.09 -5.48
N PHE A 158 -11.49 2.80 -5.54
CA PHE A 158 -10.49 1.72 -5.60
C PHE A 158 -9.52 1.86 -6.79
N GLY A 159 -10.03 2.15 -8.00
CA GLY A 159 -9.22 2.28 -9.22
C GLY A 159 -8.26 3.48 -9.19
N PRO A 160 -8.77 4.72 -9.10
CA PRO A 160 -7.93 5.91 -9.05
C PRO A 160 -6.92 5.92 -7.91
N ILE A 161 -7.26 5.39 -6.73
CA ILE A 161 -6.32 5.25 -5.61
C ILE A 161 -5.22 4.26 -5.96
N ASN A 162 -5.57 3.07 -6.47
CA ASN A 162 -4.57 2.06 -6.84
C ASN A 162 -3.62 2.57 -7.94
N SER A 163 -4.14 3.28 -8.94
CA SER A 163 -3.34 3.87 -10.02
C SER A 163 -2.49 5.06 -9.55
N ALA A 164 -3.03 5.96 -8.72
CA ALA A 164 -2.29 7.12 -8.20
C ALA A 164 -1.20 6.69 -7.20
N VAL A 165 -1.53 5.76 -6.30
CA VAL A 165 -0.54 5.15 -5.41
C VAL A 165 0.49 4.41 -6.25
N GLY A 166 0.10 3.52 -7.16
CA GLY A 166 1.04 2.78 -8.01
C GLY A 166 1.99 3.69 -8.78
N SER A 167 1.46 4.71 -9.48
CA SER A 167 2.28 5.61 -10.30
C SER A 167 3.18 6.53 -9.48
N LEU A 168 2.69 7.15 -8.41
CA LEU A 168 3.51 8.06 -7.61
C LEU A 168 4.42 7.30 -6.65
N LEU A 169 3.89 6.34 -5.91
CA LEU A 169 4.64 5.61 -4.89
C LEU A 169 5.78 4.80 -5.47
N VAL A 170 5.48 3.95 -6.46
CA VAL A 170 6.47 3.03 -7.03
C VAL A 170 7.56 3.83 -7.73
N SER A 171 7.21 4.90 -8.45
CA SER A 171 8.19 5.78 -9.08
C SER A 171 9.16 6.40 -8.07
N PHE A 172 8.65 6.96 -6.97
CA PHE A 172 9.52 7.57 -5.97
C PHE A 172 10.37 6.55 -5.21
N THR A 173 9.78 5.42 -4.81
CA THR A 173 10.45 4.43 -3.92
C THR A 173 11.38 3.48 -4.63
N VAL A 174 11.02 3.03 -5.83
CA VAL A 174 11.77 1.99 -6.56
C VAL A 174 12.79 2.62 -7.50
N TYR A 175 12.48 3.79 -8.06
CA TYR A 175 13.33 4.42 -9.08
C TYR A 175 14.04 5.67 -8.55
N ILE A 176 13.31 6.69 -8.09
CA ILE A 176 13.91 8.01 -7.79
C ILE A 176 14.84 7.95 -6.58
N ILE A 177 14.36 7.50 -5.41
CA ILE A 177 15.16 7.49 -4.17
C ILE A 177 16.40 6.59 -4.31
N PRO A 178 16.31 5.34 -4.82
CA PRO A 178 17.49 4.48 -4.95
C PRO A 178 18.50 5.00 -5.97
N ALA A 179 18.04 5.56 -7.10
CA ALA A 179 18.93 6.13 -8.11
C ALA A 179 19.65 7.37 -7.57
N LEU A 180 18.95 8.27 -6.87
CA LEU A 180 19.56 9.42 -6.21
C LEU A 180 20.56 8.99 -5.14
N ALA A 181 20.21 8.01 -4.30
CA ALA A 181 21.11 7.47 -3.30
C ALA A 181 22.38 6.90 -3.95
N HIS A 182 22.25 6.11 -5.02
CA HIS A 182 23.39 5.58 -5.77
C HIS A 182 24.25 6.72 -6.35
N MET A 183 23.65 7.71 -7.01
CA MET A 183 24.38 8.86 -7.56
C MET A 183 25.14 9.66 -6.50
N ILE A 184 24.54 9.84 -5.31
CA ILE A 184 25.18 10.57 -4.19
C ILE A 184 26.31 9.74 -3.59
N THR A 185 26.11 8.44 -3.36
CA THR A 185 27.11 7.55 -2.77
C THR A 185 28.32 7.37 -3.68
N TYR A 186 28.12 7.23 -4.99
CA TYR A 186 29.17 7.04 -5.99
C TYR A 186 29.66 8.35 -6.65
N ARG A 187 29.37 9.50 -6.03
CA ARG A 187 29.73 10.83 -6.56
C ARG A 187 31.23 11.09 -6.51
N SER A 188 31.95 10.59 -5.50
CA SER A 188 33.39 10.80 -5.36
C SER A 188 34.21 9.74 -6.12
N ALA A 189 35.36 10.14 -6.66
CA ALA A 189 36.25 9.23 -7.41
C ALA A 189 36.86 8.12 -6.55
N HIS A 190 36.83 8.22 -5.22
CA HIS A 190 37.28 7.18 -4.29
C HIS A 190 36.20 6.14 -3.97
N ALA A 191 34.94 6.40 -4.34
CA ALA A 191 33.80 5.50 -4.07
C ALA A 191 33.38 4.66 -5.29
N ARG A 192 33.84 5.02 -6.50
CA ARG A 192 33.66 4.26 -7.74
C ARG A 192 34.69 3.14 -7.86
#